data_AF-Q098M4-F1
#
_entry.id   AF-Q098M4-F1
#
_cell.length_a   1.000
_cell.length_b   1.000
_cell.length_c   1.000
_cell.angle_alpha   90.00
_cell.angle_beta   90.00
_cell.angle_gamma   90.00
#
_symmetry.space_group_name_H-M   'P 1'
#
loop_
_entity.id
_entity.type
_entity.pdbx_description
1 polymer ?
#
loop_
_entity_poly.entity_id
_entity_poly.type
_entity_poly.pdbx_seq_one_letter_code
_entity_poly.pdbx_strand_id
1 'polypeptide(L)'
;MRRPWIRVLDAALSGLLVGLLAAGPAFAQQPPLRLLPRALPAAAAPTLTVVVVPLDAAARAQGPRLTYLAEQAVVGTGRFELVRLADALESGGFRSREEKAAQASAAFAEGQKAYDELDTQKALEQFDAAVKAYEASDLSQHFTDMSRARVMKVASHVANGDNKAAAKEMADVLARNPRAEFSSNYFPADERALAEKTRKAVLAEADKALEIKTQPVPAQVFLDGQFQGSTPLKLSGLSRADHFVTVIAPGYALDQQRVSGSEASFTLQPTPTAKRLREMVERIEDGPEAKGRDEALKALGTLAGTQQVLALLVRGTPGAGAQDAIALRLEVLDGHNLGYAAGPVTASGEAMEAGIQGLLASVLTGDAPRNGGKPVRHFSAGSASTSRRTAGYVLMATGAALLAGGIYFGLEASSKSDQFKETPQTSARGESIRSDGKTFALIADLGILAGLGSAGAGAWLAFSEGGGSKKAAPASPAPAPATEPPPPEVAPPPPEPVVTPQAKPAEPTSDKPSAKKRAEEERRAREEAAKQERRTREESAKQEKREREEAEKREREEAEQRERQEEEQRKRQEERRKREEEEQRKRQEEEQRKREEERRKREEERKKRPALDEDDLRNY
;
A
#
# COMPACT_ATOMS: atom_id res chain seq x y z
N MET A 1 -18.99 -73.74 -28.97
CA MET A 1 -20.03 -73.15 -29.84
C MET A 1 -20.53 -71.87 -29.19
N ARG A 2 -20.60 -70.66 -29.76
CA ARG A 2 -20.18 -70.03 -31.02
C ARG A 2 -20.01 -68.53 -30.71
N ARG A 3 -18.98 -67.89 -31.28
CA ARG A 3 -18.85 -66.43 -31.48
C ARG A 3 -19.43 -66.05 -32.85
N PRO A 4 -19.59 -64.75 -33.14
CA PRO A 4 -19.01 -64.17 -34.37
C PRO A 4 -18.21 -62.88 -34.06
N TRP A 5 -16.99 -62.67 -34.56
CA TRP A 5 -16.58 -62.15 -35.90
C TRP A 5 -17.04 -60.69 -36.11
N ILE A 6 -16.20 -59.72 -36.47
CA ILE A 6 -15.42 -59.61 -37.73
C ILE A 6 -14.15 -58.73 -37.54
N ARG A 7 -13.09 -59.04 -38.33
CA ARG A 7 -11.83 -58.28 -38.54
C ARG A 7 -12.05 -57.25 -39.67
N VAL A 8 -11.32 -56.14 -39.81
CA VAL A 8 -10.05 -56.04 -40.58
C VAL A 8 -9.82 -54.53 -40.78
N LEU A 9 -8.63 -54.01 -40.43
CA LEU A 9 -7.81 -53.25 -41.37
C LEU A 9 -6.32 -53.41 -40.99
N ASP A 10 -5.63 -54.18 -41.83
CA ASP A 10 -4.19 -54.11 -42.14
C ASP A 10 -3.76 -52.65 -42.44
N ALA A 11 -2.51 -52.22 -42.41
CA ALA A 11 -1.22 -52.79 -42.07
C ALA A 11 -0.23 -51.60 -42.00
N ALA A 12 0.70 -51.63 -41.05
CA ALA A 12 1.99 -50.95 -41.16
C ALA A 12 2.95 -51.58 -40.14
N LEU A 13 3.27 -52.84 -40.40
CA LEU A 13 4.38 -53.57 -39.82
C LEU A 13 5.58 -53.33 -40.73
N SER A 14 6.60 -52.59 -40.29
CA SER A 14 8.00 -52.83 -40.67
C SER A 14 8.94 -51.77 -40.09
N GLY A 15 9.85 -52.21 -39.22
CA GLY A 15 11.12 -51.50 -39.00
C GLY A 15 11.42 -51.12 -37.56
N LEU A 16 11.51 -52.08 -36.62
CA LEU A 16 12.45 -52.01 -35.49
C LEU A 16 12.39 -53.28 -34.62
N LEU A 17 12.75 -54.44 -35.16
CA LEU A 17 13.01 -55.63 -34.32
C LEU A 17 13.80 -56.73 -35.03
N VAL A 18 14.89 -56.35 -35.73
CA VAL A 18 15.99 -57.28 -36.06
C VAL A 18 17.29 -56.50 -36.02
N GLY A 19 18.12 -56.75 -35.00
CA GLY A 19 19.42 -56.09 -34.84
C GLY A 19 19.95 -56.15 -33.41
N LEU A 20 19.79 -57.27 -32.72
CA LEU A 20 20.29 -57.45 -31.36
C LEU A 20 21.01 -58.79 -31.25
N LEU A 21 22.08 -58.97 -32.04
CA LEU A 21 23.13 -59.97 -31.81
C LEU A 21 24.27 -59.80 -32.84
N ALA A 22 25.27 -58.96 -32.54
CA ALA A 22 26.68 -59.08 -32.94
C ALA A 22 27.43 -57.74 -32.78
N ALA A 23 28.13 -57.53 -31.66
CA ALA A 23 29.42 -56.82 -31.55
C ALA A 23 29.83 -56.75 -30.07
N GLY A 24 31.11 -57.01 -29.80
CA GLY A 24 31.70 -57.24 -28.48
C GLY A 24 31.94 -56.01 -27.58
N PRO A 25 32.80 -56.16 -26.55
CA PRO A 25 32.79 -55.32 -25.35
C PRO A 25 33.54 -54.02 -25.58
N ALA A 26 32.81 -52.92 -25.63
CA ALA A 26 33.35 -51.57 -25.42
C ALA A 26 32.62 -50.93 -24.23
N PHE A 27 32.67 -51.60 -23.08
CA PHE A 27 32.22 -51.05 -21.80
C PHE A 27 33.41 -50.38 -21.09
N ALA A 28 33.78 -49.20 -21.57
CA ALA A 28 34.49 -48.21 -20.76
C ALA A 28 34.37 -46.87 -21.50
N GLN A 29 33.87 -45.85 -20.80
CA GLN A 29 33.71 -44.46 -21.24
C GLN A 29 32.39 -44.11 -21.95
N GLN A 30 31.29 -44.14 -21.19
CA GLN A 30 30.23 -43.15 -21.35
C GLN A 30 30.13 -42.33 -20.06
N PRO A 31 30.12 -40.99 -20.12
CA PRO A 31 29.88 -40.19 -18.92
C PRO A 31 28.47 -40.50 -18.41
N PRO A 32 28.23 -40.48 -17.09
CA PRO A 32 26.90 -40.77 -16.56
C PRO A 32 25.90 -39.79 -17.17
N LEU A 33 24.86 -40.33 -17.80
CA LEU A 33 23.64 -39.61 -18.12
C LEU A 33 23.13 -38.98 -16.82
N ARG A 34 23.52 -37.72 -16.58
CA ARG A 34 22.83 -36.86 -15.64
C ARG A 34 21.42 -36.73 -16.17
N LEU A 35 20.52 -37.50 -15.58
CA LEU A 35 19.10 -37.18 -15.54
C LEU A 35 19.00 -35.80 -14.88
N LEU A 36 19.14 -34.75 -15.69
CA LEU A 36 18.72 -33.42 -15.29
C LEU A 36 17.23 -33.55 -14.97
N PRO A 37 16.79 -33.27 -13.73
CA PRO A 37 15.37 -33.19 -13.47
C PRO A 37 14.83 -32.15 -14.45
N ARG A 38 13.94 -32.59 -15.35
CA ARG A 38 13.13 -31.69 -16.14
C ARG A 38 12.41 -30.84 -15.11
N ALA A 39 12.81 -29.58 -14.96
CA ALA A 39 12.15 -28.65 -14.08
C ALA A 39 10.68 -28.66 -14.48
N LEU A 40 9.83 -29.22 -13.61
CA LEU A 40 8.40 -29.00 -13.71
C LEU A 40 8.24 -27.47 -13.69
N PRO A 41 7.37 -26.88 -14.54
CA PRO A 41 7.06 -25.47 -14.40
C PRO A 41 6.68 -25.24 -12.95
N ALA A 42 7.40 -24.35 -12.26
CA ALA A 42 7.04 -23.96 -10.91
C ALA A 42 5.56 -23.58 -10.95
N ALA A 43 4.75 -24.21 -10.09
CA ALA A 43 3.34 -23.86 -9.99
C ALA A 43 3.26 -22.32 -9.83
N ALA A 44 2.42 -21.66 -10.64
CA ALA A 44 2.26 -20.21 -10.57
C ALA A 44 2.00 -19.79 -9.13
N ALA A 45 2.63 -18.70 -8.68
CA ALA A 45 2.47 -18.21 -7.32
C ALA A 45 0.98 -17.95 -7.02
N PRO A 46 0.46 -18.38 -5.86
CA PRO A 46 -0.94 -18.12 -5.53
C PRO A 46 -1.20 -16.62 -5.43
N THR A 47 -2.33 -16.18 -5.99
CA THR A 47 -2.76 -14.78 -5.90
C THR A 47 -3.27 -14.45 -4.51
N LEU A 48 -2.84 -13.31 -3.95
CA LEU A 48 -3.18 -12.90 -2.61
C LEU A 48 -3.58 -11.43 -2.58
N THR A 49 -4.70 -11.12 -1.93
CA THR A 49 -5.09 -9.72 -1.62
C THR A 49 -4.86 -9.39 -0.16
N VAL A 50 -4.55 -8.13 0.11
CA VAL A 50 -4.43 -7.59 1.47
C VAL A 50 -5.71 -6.85 1.86
N VAL A 51 -6.16 -7.06 3.09
CA VAL A 51 -7.30 -6.36 3.70
C VAL A 51 -6.85 -5.82 5.05
N VAL A 52 -6.81 -4.51 5.21
CA VAL A 52 -6.52 -3.87 6.50
C VAL A 52 -7.81 -3.31 7.08
N VAL A 53 -8.11 -3.69 8.33
CA VAL A 53 -9.32 -3.26 9.04
C VAL A 53 -8.92 -2.55 10.34
N PRO A 54 -8.98 -1.20 10.37
CA PRO A 54 -8.80 -0.45 11.61
C PRO A 54 -10.05 -0.58 12.50
N LEU A 55 -9.91 -1.22 13.65
CA LEU A 55 -11.02 -1.57 14.55
C LEU A 55 -11.53 -0.41 15.41
N ASP A 56 -10.83 0.73 15.42
CA ASP A 56 -11.22 1.92 16.17
C ASP A 56 -10.76 3.22 15.49
N ALA A 57 -11.18 4.35 16.05
CA ALA A 57 -10.85 5.67 15.52
C ALA A 57 -9.35 5.99 15.56
N ALA A 58 -8.59 5.44 16.51
CA ALA A 58 -7.16 5.69 16.63
C ALA A 58 -6.37 4.99 15.51
N ALA A 59 -6.78 3.78 15.12
CA ALA A 59 -6.17 3.03 14.03
C ALA A 59 -6.62 3.50 12.63
N ARG A 60 -7.79 4.14 12.49
CA ARG A 60 -8.35 4.55 11.18
C ARG A 60 -7.42 5.43 10.35
N ALA A 61 -6.72 6.38 10.99
CA ALA A 61 -5.78 7.27 10.30
C ALA A 61 -4.58 6.52 9.71
N GLN A 62 -4.23 5.35 10.27
CA GLN A 62 -3.07 4.56 9.87
C GLN A 62 -3.40 3.52 8.80
N GLY A 63 -4.68 3.28 8.51
CA GLY A 63 -5.17 2.25 7.59
C GLY A 63 -4.42 2.23 6.26
N PRO A 64 -4.34 3.33 5.49
CA PRO A 64 -3.66 3.31 4.20
C PRO A 64 -2.16 3.01 4.29
N ARG A 65 -1.46 3.50 5.33
CA ARG A 65 -0.04 3.18 5.57
C ARG A 65 0.16 1.70 5.90
N LEU A 66 -0.69 1.16 6.77
CA LEU A 66 -0.66 -0.26 7.13
C LEU A 66 -0.98 -1.16 5.93
N THR A 67 -1.89 -0.74 5.05
CA THR A 67 -2.14 -1.43 3.78
C THR A 67 -0.88 -1.49 2.93
N TYR A 68 -0.22 -0.35 2.72
CA TYR A 68 1.03 -0.32 1.95
C TYR A 68 2.10 -1.23 2.57
N LEU A 69 2.31 -1.17 3.89
CA LEU A 69 3.28 -2.04 4.57
C LEU A 69 2.95 -3.53 4.42
N ALA A 70 1.66 -3.89 4.51
CA ALA A 70 1.24 -5.27 4.33
C ALA A 70 1.38 -5.75 2.88
N GLU A 71 1.12 -4.90 1.89
CA GLU A 71 1.39 -5.16 0.48
C GLU A 71 2.88 -5.38 0.22
N GLN A 72 3.75 -4.52 0.78
CA GLN A 72 5.20 -4.68 0.68
C GLN A 72 5.70 -5.96 1.36
N ALA A 73 5.12 -6.36 2.51
CA ALA A 73 5.46 -7.61 3.17
C ALA A 73 5.12 -8.84 2.30
N VAL A 74 3.98 -8.81 1.59
CA VAL A 74 3.59 -9.87 0.65
C VAL A 74 4.58 -9.94 -0.51
N VAL A 75 4.84 -8.82 -1.17
CA VAL A 75 5.76 -8.73 -2.32
C VAL A 75 7.17 -9.19 -1.92
N GLY A 76 7.67 -8.74 -0.77
CA GLY A 76 9.00 -9.06 -0.27
C GLY A 76 9.24 -10.55 -0.01
N THR A 77 8.18 -11.36 0.16
CA THR A 77 8.33 -12.82 0.30
C THR A 77 8.64 -13.53 -1.00
N GLY A 78 8.26 -12.96 -2.16
CA GLY A 78 8.32 -13.61 -3.46
C GLY A 78 7.47 -14.90 -3.60
N ARG A 79 6.64 -15.24 -2.60
CA ARG A 79 5.81 -16.45 -2.58
C ARG A 79 4.43 -16.27 -3.22
N PHE A 80 3.99 -15.03 -3.35
CA PHE A 80 2.62 -14.68 -3.73
C PHE A 80 2.62 -13.66 -4.85
N GLU A 81 1.60 -13.74 -5.70
CA GLU A 81 1.25 -12.69 -6.63
C GLU A 81 0.28 -11.73 -5.93
N LEU A 82 0.73 -10.52 -5.60
CA LEU A 82 -0.11 -9.53 -4.93
C LEU A 82 -1.15 -8.97 -5.91
N VAL A 83 -2.42 -9.05 -5.53
CA VAL A 83 -3.51 -8.31 -6.18
C VAL A 83 -3.96 -7.22 -5.21
N ARG A 84 -3.72 -5.94 -5.54
CA ARG A 84 -4.16 -4.83 -4.68
C ARG A 84 -5.69 -4.79 -4.65
N LEU A 85 -6.25 -4.67 -3.44
CA LEU A 85 -7.70 -4.70 -3.25
C LEU A 85 -8.40 -3.57 -4.02
N ALA A 86 -7.78 -2.38 -4.09
CA ALA A 86 -8.34 -1.25 -4.83
C ALA A 86 -8.50 -1.56 -6.33
N ASP A 87 -7.47 -2.16 -6.95
CA ASP A 87 -7.49 -2.54 -8.37
C ASP A 87 -8.55 -3.61 -8.67
N ALA A 88 -8.65 -4.61 -7.79
CA ALA A 88 -9.62 -5.69 -7.95
C ALA A 88 -11.08 -5.19 -7.88
N LEU A 89 -11.34 -4.17 -7.05
CA LEU A 89 -12.67 -3.57 -6.87
C LEU A 89 -13.01 -2.55 -7.97
N GLU A 90 -12.01 -2.01 -8.67
CA GLU A 90 -12.18 -1.08 -9.79
C GLU A 90 -11.87 -1.74 -11.13
N SER A 91 -12.29 -2.99 -11.34
CA SER A 91 -11.83 -3.83 -12.45
C SER A 91 -11.91 -3.19 -13.85
N GLY A 92 -12.90 -2.32 -14.11
CA GLY A 92 -13.03 -1.62 -15.39
C GLY A 92 -11.97 -0.52 -15.58
N GLY A 93 -11.81 0.36 -14.59
CA GLY A 93 -10.80 1.42 -14.62
C GLY A 93 -9.38 0.84 -14.58
N PHE A 94 -9.17 -0.19 -13.77
CA PHE A 94 -7.91 -0.92 -13.70
C PHE A 94 -7.50 -1.49 -15.06
N ARG A 95 -8.39 -2.25 -15.74
CA ARG A 95 -8.10 -2.79 -17.08
C ARG A 95 -7.77 -1.70 -18.09
N SER A 96 -8.49 -0.58 -18.07
CA SER A 96 -8.20 0.54 -18.98
C SER A 96 -6.82 1.13 -18.71
N ARG A 97 -6.37 1.23 -17.45
CA ARG A 97 -5.03 1.72 -17.10
C ARG A 97 -3.94 0.72 -17.47
N GLU A 98 -4.18 -0.58 -17.30
CA GLU A 98 -3.28 -1.66 -17.74
C GLU A 98 -3.10 -1.66 -19.26
N GLU A 99 -4.19 -1.48 -20.02
CA GLU A 99 -4.09 -1.32 -21.48
C GLU A 99 -3.24 -0.10 -21.87
N LYS A 100 -3.32 0.99 -21.12
CA LYS A 100 -2.46 2.16 -21.32
C LYS A 100 -1.01 1.89 -20.95
N ALA A 101 -0.72 1.17 -19.88
CA ALA A 101 0.63 0.73 -19.54
C ALA A 101 1.22 -0.20 -20.62
N ALA A 102 0.41 -1.11 -21.17
CA ALA A 102 0.82 -1.99 -22.26
C ALA A 102 1.09 -1.21 -23.57
N GLN A 103 0.22 -0.26 -23.92
CA GLN A 103 0.44 0.66 -25.05
C GLN A 103 1.73 1.46 -24.86
N ALA A 104 1.97 1.97 -23.65
CA ALA A 104 3.18 2.72 -23.32
C ALA A 104 4.45 1.87 -23.45
N SER A 105 4.40 0.64 -22.96
CA SER A 105 5.50 -0.33 -23.04
C SER A 105 5.82 -0.69 -24.50
N ALA A 106 4.80 -0.87 -25.33
CA ALA A 106 4.97 -1.13 -26.77
C ALA A 106 5.61 0.07 -27.48
N ALA A 107 5.10 1.29 -27.24
CA ALA A 107 5.67 2.52 -27.81
C ALA A 107 7.11 2.74 -27.33
N PHE A 108 7.42 2.46 -26.07
CA PHE A 108 8.78 2.52 -25.56
C PHE A 108 9.71 1.55 -26.30
N ALA A 109 9.28 0.30 -26.52
CA ALA A 109 10.06 -0.68 -27.26
C ALA A 109 10.25 -0.29 -28.74
N GLU A 110 9.24 0.30 -29.38
CA GLU A 110 9.35 0.86 -30.74
C GLU A 110 10.31 2.06 -30.79
N GLY A 111 10.26 2.95 -29.80
CA GLY A 111 11.18 4.07 -29.68
C GLY A 111 12.62 3.62 -29.47
N GLN A 112 12.84 2.58 -28.67
CA GLN A 112 14.16 2.00 -28.49
C GLN A 112 14.71 1.41 -29.79
N LYS A 113 13.90 0.67 -30.55
CA LYS A 113 14.30 0.16 -31.88
C LYS A 113 14.65 1.30 -32.84
N ALA A 114 13.82 2.34 -32.90
CA ALA A 114 14.09 3.50 -33.76
C ALA A 114 15.40 4.22 -33.36
N TYR A 115 15.66 4.34 -32.05
CA TYR A 115 16.91 4.90 -31.55
C TYR A 115 18.12 4.05 -31.96
N ASP A 116 18.04 2.72 -31.81
CA ASP A 116 19.10 1.79 -32.20
C ASP A 116 19.36 1.81 -33.72
N GLU A 117 18.34 2.08 -34.53
CA GLU A 117 18.41 2.30 -35.98
C GLU A 117 18.89 3.72 -36.37
N LEU A 118 19.20 4.58 -35.39
CA LEU A 118 19.57 5.99 -35.55
C LEU A 118 18.47 6.88 -36.15
N ASP A 119 17.22 6.43 -36.16
CA ASP A 119 16.04 7.23 -36.50
C ASP A 119 15.58 8.02 -35.27
N THR A 120 16.31 9.10 -34.97
CA THR A 120 16.10 9.94 -33.77
C THR A 120 14.75 10.63 -33.75
N GLN A 121 14.17 10.97 -34.91
CA GLN A 121 12.86 11.62 -35.00
C GLN A 121 11.75 10.64 -34.62
N LYS A 122 11.75 9.44 -35.21
CA LYS A 122 10.79 8.39 -34.85
C LYS A 122 10.97 7.94 -33.40
N ALA A 123 12.21 7.87 -32.91
CA ALA A 123 12.47 7.59 -31.50
C ALA A 123 11.82 8.63 -30.58
N LEU A 124 11.97 9.93 -30.88
CA LEU A 124 11.33 11.01 -30.12
C LEU A 124 9.81 10.90 -30.13
N GLU A 125 9.20 10.63 -31.28
CA GLU A 125 7.74 10.44 -31.41
C GLU A 125 7.24 9.28 -30.55
N GLN A 126 7.93 8.14 -30.61
CA GLN A 126 7.55 6.93 -29.89
C GLN A 126 7.78 7.05 -28.38
N PHE A 127 8.87 7.68 -27.95
CA PHE A 127 9.07 7.96 -26.52
C PHE A 127 8.06 8.99 -26.00
N ASP A 128 7.65 9.98 -26.79
CA ASP A 128 6.59 10.91 -26.40
C ASP A 128 5.22 10.21 -26.31
N ALA A 129 4.92 9.30 -27.23
CA ALA A 129 3.73 8.44 -27.17
C ALA A 129 3.75 7.54 -25.93
N ALA A 130 4.90 6.95 -25.60
CA ALA A 130 5.08 6.15 -24.40
C ALA A 130 4.82 6.97 -23.13
N VAL A 131 5.37 8.18 -23.04
CA VAL A 131 5.15 9.08 -21.88
C VAL A 131 3.67 9.40 -21.71
N LYS A 132 2.96 9.81 -22.78
CA LYS A 132 1.52 10.11 -22.71
C LYS A 132 0.69 8.91 -22.30
N ALA A 133 1.05 7.72 -22.79
CA ALA A 133 0.36 6.49 -22.44
C ALA A 133 0.62 6.09 -20.98
N TYR A 134 1.84 6.25 -20.46
CA TYR A 134 2.11 6.03 -19.04
C TYR A 134 1.42 7.05 -18.14
N GLU A 135 1.34 8.34 -18.54
CA GLU A 135 0.59 9.36 -17.79
C GLU A 135 -0.91 9.02 -17.66
N ALA A 136 -1.46 8.29 -18.64
CA ALA A 136 -2.84 7.77 -18.63
C ALA A 136 -2.98 6.40 -17.94
N SER A 137 -1.88 5.79 -17.50
CA SER A 137 -1.86 4.56 -16.71
C SER A 137 -1.81 4.86 -15.20
N ASP A 138 -1.53 3.86 -14.37
CA ASP A 138 -1.32 4.05 -12.94
C ASP A 138 0.14 4.45 -12.64
N LEU A 139 0.39 5.73 -12.33
CA LEU A 139 1.74 6.20 -12.01
C LEU A 139 2.23 5.73 -10.63
N SER A 140 1.36 5.20 -9.75
CA SER A 140 1.86 4.54 -8.53
C SER A 140 2.72 3.30 -8.84
N GLN A 141 2.52 2.70 -10.02
CA GLN A 141 3.31 1.56 -10.49
C GLN A 141 4.29 1.93 -11.61
N HIS A 142 3.85 2.73 -12.58
CA HIS A 142 4.59 2.96 -13.84
C HIS A 142 5.30 4.29 -13.94
N PHE A 143 5.40 5.07 -12.86
CA PHE A 143 6.13 6.35 -12.90
C PHE A 143 7.61 6.17 -13.29
N THR A 144 8.28 5.13 -12.77
CA THR A 144 9.69 4.88 -13.10
C THR A 144 9.86 4.56 -14.59
N ASP A 145 8.90 3.85 -15.18
CA ASP A 145 8.92 3.54 -16.62
C ASP A 145 8.64 4.76 -17.48
N MET A 146 7.68 5.61 -17.06
CA MET A 146 7.47 6.93 -17.65
C MET A 146 8.72 7.81 -17.58
N SER A 147 9.36 7.86 -16.41
CA SER A 147 10.59 8.63 -16.20
C SER A 147 11.73 8.11 -17.08
N ARG A 148 11.83 6.79 -17.26
CA ARG A 148 12.77 6.16 -18.19
C ARG A 148 12.48 6.52 -19.65
N ALA A 149 11.22 6.52 -20.07
CA ALA A 149 10.81 6.97 -21.40
C ALA A 149 11.23 8.42 -21.66
N ARG A 150 11.06 9.32 -20.67
CA ARG A 150 11.57 10.69 -20.76
C ARG A 150 13.10 10.77 -20.82
N VAL A 151 13.82 9.96 -20.04
CA VAL A 151 15.30 9.88 -20.15
C VAL A 151 15.70 9.45 -21.56
N MET A 152 15.06 8.45 -22.15
CA MET A 152 15.35 8.04 -23.54
C MET A 152 14.98 9.10 -24.57
N LYS A 153 13.96 9.92 -24.30
CA LYS A 153 13.66 11.13 -25.09
C LYS A 153 14.80 12.16 -25.01
N VAL A 154 15.41 12.36 -23.83
CA VAL A 154 16.62 13.19 -23.68
C VAL A 154 17.76 12.61 -24.52
N ALA A 155 18.02 11.29 -24.45
CA ALA A 155 19.05 10.64 -25.25
C ALA A 155 18.84 10.84 -26.76
N SER A 156 17.59 10.79 -27.20
CA SER A 156 17.21 11.03 -28.61
C SER A 156 17.47 12.48 -29.02
N HIS A 157 17.19 13.46 -28.15
CA HIS A 157 17.56 14.85 -28.42
C HIS A 157 19.07 15.07 -28.49
N VAL A 158 19.85 14.44 -27.60
CA VAL A 158 21.32 14.49 -27.63
C VAL A 158 21.86 13.90 -28.94
N ALA A 159 21.34 12.74 -29.35
CA ALA A 159 21.71 12.10 -30.62
C ALA A 159 21.34 12.97 -31.83
N ASN A 160 20.25 13.75 -31.76
CA ASN A 160 19.85 14.69 -32.80
C ASN A 160 20.65 16.01 -32.81
N GLY A 161 21.52 16.24 -31.81
CA GLY A 161 22.24 17.50 -31.62
C GLY A 161 21.39 18.62 -31.02
N ASP A 162 20.17 18.34 -30.55
CA ASP A 162 19.25 19.29 -29.96
C ASP A 162 19.55 19.54 -28.47
N ASN A 163 20.77 19.98 -28.16
CA ASN A 163 21.29 20.11 -26.79
C ASN A 163 20.40 20.99 -25.89
N LYS A 164 19.73 22.01 -26.46
CA LYS A 164 18.80 22.87 -25.73
C LYS A 164 17.52 22.12 -25.32
N ALA A 165 16.98 21.29 -26.20
CA ALA A 165 15.81 20.48 -25.90
C ALA A 165 16.16 19.36 -24.91
N ALA A 166 17.31 18.71 -25.10
CA ALA A 166 17.87 17.72 -24.17
C ALA A 166 18.03 18.30 -22.76
N ALA A 167 18.70 19.44 -22.60
CA ALA A 167 18.91 20.07 -21.30
C ALA A 167 17.59 20.44 -20.60
N LYS A 168 16.59 20.92 -21.36
CA LYS A 168 15.27 21.23 -20.81
C LYS A 168 14.56 19.98 -20.30
N GLU A 169 14.44 18.95 -21.14
CA GLU A 169 13.77 17.71 -20.76
C GLU A 169 14.52 16.98 -19.62
N MET A 170 15.86 17.08 -19.59
CA MET A 170 16.69 16.56 -18.50
C MET A 170 16.40 17.26 -17.17
N ALA A 171 16.33 18.60 -17.17
CA ALA A 171 15.96 19.36 -15.98
C ALA A 171 14.54 19.01 -15.50
N ASP A 172 13.60 18.88 -16.43
CA ASP A 172 12.23 18.46 -16.15
C ASP A 172 12.15 17.06 -15.53
N VAL A 173 12.94 16.09 -16.03
CA VAL A 173 13.05 14.75 -15.45
C VAL A 173 13.62 14.80 -14.04
N LEU A 174 14.74 15.49 -13.84
CA LEU A 174 15.43 15.55 -12.55
C LEU A 174 14.63 16.32 -11.49
N ALA A 175 13.78 17.27 -11.88
CA ALA A 175 12.91 17.97 -10.96
C ALA A 175 11.87 17.05 -10.29
N ARG A 176 11.30 16.11 -11.05
CA ARG A 176 10.32 15.12 -10.52
C ARG A 176 10.99 13.85 -10.00
N ASN A 177 12.03 13.38 -10.68
CA ASN A 177 12.77 12.19 -10.31
C ASN A 177 14.27 12.50 -10.17
N PRO A 178 14.71 13.01 -9.01
CA PRO A 178 16.12 13.23 -8.74
C PRO A 178 16.97 11.96 -8.81
N ARG A 179 16.35 10.77 -8.71
CA ARG A 179 17.02 9.46 -8.81
C ARG A 179 17.14 8.94 -10.25
N ALA A 180 16.66 9.68 -11.25
CA ALA A 180 16.80 9.28 -12.64
C ALA A 180 18.28 9.13 -13.02
N GLU A 181 18.61 8.02 -13.68
CA GLU A 181 19.97 7.66 -14.09
C GLU A 181 20.23 8.04 -15.54
N PHE A 182 21.36 8.70 -15.79
CA PHE A 182 21.84 9.07 -17.12
C PHE A 182 23.11 8.26 -17.41
N SER A 183 22.94 7.07 -17.98
CA SER A 183 24.03 6.10 -18.16
C SER A 183 25.01 6.50 -19.27
N SER A 184 26.26 6.03 -19.17
CA SER A 184 27.28 6.25 -20.21
C SER A 184 26.97 5.63 -21.57
N ASN A 185 25.99 4.71 -21.61
CA ASN A 185 25.60 4.02 -22.84
C ASN A 185 24.86 4.96 -23.79
N TYR A 186 24.09 5.90 -23.25
CA TYR A 186 23.27 6.83 -24.02
C TYR A 186 23.75 8.28 -23.92
N PHE A 187 24.54 8.61 -22.90
CA PHE A 187 24.93 9.99 -22.60
C PHE A 187 26.46 10.16 -22.54
N PRO A 188 27.01 11.09 -23.33
CA PRO A 188 28.41 11.52 -23.22
C PRO A 188 28.77 12.05 -21.82
N ALA A 189 30.07 12.16 -21.54
CA ALA A 189 30.56 12.64 -20.24
C ALA A 189 30.02 14.05 -19.88
N ASP A 190 29.96 14.96 -20.86
CA ASP A 190 29.50 16.33 -20.65
C ASP A 190 28.02 16.39 -20.25
N GLU A 191 27.16 15.61 -20.90
CA GLU A 191 25.73 15.53 -20.58
C GLU A 191 25.49 14.90 -19.21
N ARG A 192 26.28 13.88 -18.84
CA ARG A 192 26.21 13.30 -17.49
C ARG A 192 26.66 14.29 -16.42
N ALA A 193 27.70 15.09 -16.70
CA ALA A 193 28.14 16.15 -15.80
C ALA A 193 27.06 17.25 -15.65
N LEU A 194 26.36 17.59 -16.74
CA LEU A 194 25.22 18.49 -16.72
C LEU A 194 24.07 17.91 -15.88
N ALA A 195 23.75 16.62 -16.02
CA ALA A 195 22.73 15.94 -15.23
C ALA A 195 23.06 15.98 -13.72
N GLU A 196 24.30 15.66 -13.33
CA GLU A 196 24.75 15.76 -11.93
C GLU A 196 24.65 17.19 -11.39
N LYS A 197 25.08 18.18 -12.18
CA LYS A 197 24.99 19.59 -11.80
C LYS A 197 23.53 20.01 -11.61
N THR A 198 22.65 19.62 -12.53
CA THR A 198 21.23 19.95 -12.51
C THR A 198 20.54 19.28 -11.32
N ARG A 199 20.86 18.00 -11.05
CA ARG A 199 20.37 17.28 -9.87
C ARG A 199 20.72 18.01 -8.57
N LYS A 200 21.97 18.43 -8.43
CA LYS A 200 22.41 19.20 -7.25
C LYS A 200 21.65 20.53 -7.11
N ALA A 201 21.44 21.24 -8.22
CA ALA A 201 20.68 22.50 -8.22
C ALA A 201 19.22 22.28 -7.81
N VAL A 202 18.54 21.29 -8.41
CA VAL A 202 17.16 20.91 -8.08
C VAL A 202 17.02 20.59 -6.59
N LEU A 203 17.93 19.79 -6.03
CA LEU A 203 17.89 19.41 -4.61
C LEU A 203 18.19 20.59 -3.69
N ALA A 204 19.05 21.52 -4.10
CA ALA A 204 19.35 22.72 -3.32
C ALA A 204 18.20 23.74 -3.30
N GLU A 205 17.39 23.77 -4.37
CA GLU A 205 16.22 24.66 -4.52
C GLU A 205 14.90 23.98 -4.14
N ALA A 206 14.95 22.78 -3.55
CA ALA A 206 13.76 22.04 -3.14
C ALA A 206 13.18 22.61 -1.84
N ASP A 207 12.35 23.64 -1.96
CA ASP A 207 11.72 24.37 -0.84
C ASP A 207 10.19 24.32 -0.85
N LYS A 208 9.58 23.76 -1.89
CA LYS A 208 8.12 23.73 -2.06
C LYS A 208 7.48 22.78 -1.04
N ALA A 209 6.36 23.23 -0.46
CA ALA A 209 5.49 22.42 0.38
C ALA A 209 4.17 22.13 -0.35
N LEU A 210 3.62 20.94 -0.11
CA LEU A 210 2.36 20.49 -0.69
C LEU A 210 1.53 19.79 0.38
N GLU A 211 0.31 20.28 0.60
CA GLU A 211 -0.71 19.63 1.43
C GLU A 211 -1.70 18.85 0.55
N ILE A 212 -1.95 17.59 0.89
CA ILE A 212 -2.80 16.68 0.12
C ILE A 212 -3.94 16.19 1.02
N LYS A 213 -5.17 16.37 0.57
CA LYS A 213 -6.39 15.94 1.27
C LYS A 213 -7.27 15.10 0.35
N THR A 214 -8.00 14.16 0.93
CA THR A 214 -8.99 13.35 0.20
C THR A 214 -10.33 13.36 0.93
N GLN A 215 -11.41 13.26 0.17
CA GLN A 215 -12.77 13.03 0.67
C GLN A 215 -13.42 11.91 -0.16
N PRO A 216 -14.28 11.05 0.42
CA PRO A 216 -14.73 11.04 1.82
C PRO A 216 -13.85 10.22 2.78
N VAL A 217 -12.88 9.45 2.25
CA VAL A 217 -12.02 8.55 3.05
C VAL A 217 -10.54 8.93 2.94
N PRO A 218 -9.71 8.58 3.94
CA PRO A 218 -8.27 8.65 3.80
C PRO A 218 -7.77 7.68 2.73
N ALA A 219 -6.72 8.06 2.02
CA ALA A 219 -6.15 7.29 0.91
C ALA A 219 -4.64 7.17 1.04
N GLN A 220 -4.06 6.17 0.38
CA GLN A 220 -2.63 6.09 0.13
C GLN A 220 -2.23 7.21 -0.83
N VAL A 221 -1.11 7.88 -0.57
CA VAL A 221 -0.60 8.97 -1.42
C VAL A 221 0.73 8.54 -2.02
N PHE A 222 0.79 8.55 -3.35
CA PHE A 222 2.02 8.38 -4.11
C PHE A 222 2.36 9.71 -4.79
N LEU A 223 3.55 10.22 -4.52
CA LEU A 223 4.11 11.38 -5.21
C LEU A 223 5.17 10.88 -6.17
N ASP A 224 4.99 11.12 -7.46
CA ASP A 224 5.94 10.70 -8.50
C ASP A 224 6.27 9.20 -8.38
N GLY A 225 5.22 8.39 -8.21
CA GLY A 225 5.29 6.93 -8.02
C GLY A 225 5.89 6.44 -6.72
N GLN A 226 6.33 7.34 -5.82
CA GLN A 226 6.86 6.96 -4.51
C GLN A 226 5.78 7.12 -3.45
N PHE A 227 5.56 6.09 -2.64
CA PHE A 227 4.64 6.18 -1.51
C PHE A 227 5.14 7.20 -0.47
N GLN A 228 4.29 8.17 -0.11
CA GLN A 228 4.62 9.23 0.84
C GLN A 228 3.85 9.12 2.16
N GLY A 229 2.74 8.38 2.19
CA GLY A 229 1.93 8.23 3.39
C GLY A 229 0.43 8.20 3.09
N SER A 230 -0.35 8.70 4.06
CA SER A 230 -1.81 8.72 4.01
C SER A 230 -2.35 10.13 4.18
N THR A 231 -3.47 10.44 3.54
CA THR A 231 -4.14 11.74 3.70
C THR A 231 -4.81 11.91 5.08
N PRO A 232 -4.89 13.15 5.63
CA PRO A 232 -4.24 14.36 5.13
C PRO A 232 -2.72 14.30 5.31
N LEU A 233 -1.97 14.72 4.29
CA LEU A 233 -0.51 14.63 4.24
C LEU A 233 0.10 15.99 3.91
N LYS A 234 1.14 16.38 4.65
CA LYS A 234 1.95 17.57 4.36
C LYS A 234 3.35 17.13 3.95
N LEU A 235 3.75 17.49 2.75
CA LEU A 235 5.07 17.26 2.20
C LEU A 235 5.82 18.59 2.11
N SER A 236 7.12 18.54 2.35
CA SER A 236 8.03 19.68 2.22
C SER A 236 9.32 19.24 1.52
N GLY A 237 10.11 20.19 1.05
CA GLY A 237 11.34 19.87 0.33
C GLY A 237 11.08 19.32 -1.08
N LEU A 238 9.99 19.73 -1.71
CA LEU A 238 9.68 19.38 -3.09
C LEU A 238 10.35 20.37 -4.05
N SER A 239 10.65 19.90 -5.26
CA SER A 239 11.10 20.78 -6.33
C SER A 239 10.00 21.77 -6.71
N ARG A 240 10.36 22.86 -7.39
CA ARG A 240 9.37 23.82 -7.91
C ARG A 240 8.61 23.33 -9.14
N ALA A 241 8.89 22.12 -9.64
CA ALA A 241 8.14 21.54 -10.73
C ALA A 241 6.72 21.13 -10.31
N ASP A 242 5.93 20.79 -11.32
CA ASP A 242 4.69 20.09 -11.11
C ASP A 242 4.99 18.63 -10.79
N HIS A 243 4.27 18.09 -9.81
CA HIS A 243 4.42 16.72 -9.35
C HIS A 243 3.16 15.92 -9.65
N PHE A 244 3.31 14.62 -9.93
CA PHE A 244 2.16 13.72 -10.09
C PHE A 244 1.77 13.15 -8.73
N VAL A 245 0.54 13.40 -8.32
CA VAL A 245 -0.04 12.84 -7.10
C VAL A 245 -1.06 11.79 -7.50
N THR A 246 -0.85 10.56 -7.04
CA THR A 246 -1.79 9.44 -7.20
C THR A 246 -2.37 9.09 -5.83
N VAL A 247 -3.68 9.01 -5.73
CA VAL A 247 -4.37 8.63 -4.49
C VAL A 247 -5.16 7.34 -4.67
N ILE A 248 -4.99 6.41 -3.75
CA ILE A 248 -5.57 5.06 -3.84
C ILE A 248 -6.29 4.71 -2.53
N ALA A 249 -7.56 4.34 -2.63
CA ALA A 249 -8.35 3.85 -1.51
C ALA A 249 -9.24 2.67 -1.93
N PRO A 250 -9.25 1.55 -1.20
CA PRO A 250 -10.10 0.41 -1.52
C PRO A 250 -11.59 0.79 -1.60
N GLY A 251 -12.25 0.34 -2.66
CA GLY A 251 -13.66 0.65 -2.91
C GLY A 251 -13.90 1.99 -3.60
N TYR A 252 -12.86 2.76 -3.92
CA TYR A 252 -12.95 4.00 -4.71
C TYR A 252 -12.11 3.87 -5.98
N ALA A 253 -12.48 4.62 -7.01
CA ALA A 253 -11.70 4.74 -8.23
C ALA A 253 -10.38 5.46 -7.94
N LEU A 254 -9.29 4.97 -8.53
CA LEU A 254 -7.99 5.63 -8.49
C LEU A 254 -8.11 7.04 -9.11
N ASP A 255 -7.60 8.03 -8.41
CA ASP A 255 -7.53 9.41 -8.90
C ASP A 255 -6.07 9.87 -8.92
N GLN A 256 -5.70 10.62 -9.96
CA GLN A 256 -4.35 11.07 -10.21
C GLN A 256 -4.36 12.44 -10.87
N GLN A 257 -3.57 13.37 -10.35
CA GLN A 257 -3.50 14.74 -10.86
C GLN A 257 -2.06 15.26 -10.86
N ARG A 258 -1.79 16.16 -11.81
CA ARG A 258 -0.55 16.93 -11.86
C ARG A 258 -0.74 18.22 -11.05
N VAL A 259 0.05 18.39 -9.99
CA VAL A 259 -0.13 19.45 -9.00
C VAL A 259 1.03 20.44 -9.03
N SER A 260 0.70 21.71 -9.28
CA SER A 260 1.65 22.84 -9.30
C SER A 260 1.58 23.72 -8.04
N GLY A 261 0.45 23.70 -7.31
CA GLY A 261 0.20 24.52 -6.12
C GLY A 261 0.76 23.96 -4.81
N SER A 262 0.42 24.63 -3.71
CA SER A 262 0.76 24.23 -2.33
C SER A 262 -0.31 23.36 -1.65
N GLU A 263 -1.46 23.19 -2.30
CA GLU A 263 -2.56 22.36 -1.80
C GLU A 263 -3.20 21.58 -2.96
N ALA A 264 -3.58 20.33 -2.69
CA ALA A 264 -4.35 19.47 -3.58
C ALA A 264 -5.44 18.75 -2.80
N SER A 265 -6.67 18.76 -3.33
CA SER A 265 -7.82 18.08 -2.74
C SER A 265 -8.46 17.14 -3.75
N PHE A 266 -8.64 15.88 -3.36
CA PHE A 266 -9.18 14.82 -4.20
C PHE A 266 -10.54 14.37 -3.70
N THR A 267 -11.52 14.28 -4.60
CA THR A 267 -12.87 13.78 -4.30
C THR A 267 -13.05 12.40 -4.94
N LEU A 268 -12.82 11.37 -4.14
CA LEU A 268 -12.78 9.98 -4.58
C LEU A 268 -14.17 9.47 -4.96
N GLN A 269 -14.27 8.86 -6.14
CA GLN A 269 -15.51 8.30 -6.65
C GLN A 269 -15.69 6.86 -6.18
N PRO A 270 -16.80 6.50 -5.50
CA PRO A 270 -17.01 5.14 -5.04
C PRO A 270 -17.24 4.17 -6.22
N THR A 271 -16.62 3.00 -6.14
CA THR A 271 -16.84 1.90 -7.10
C THR A 271 -18.23 1.25 -6.91
N PRO A 272 -18.77 0.53 -7.92
CA PRO A 272 -20.00 -0.25 -7.75
C PRO A 272 -19.94 -1.26 -6.60
N THR A 273 -18.75 -1.77 -6.28
CA THR A 273 -18.52 -2.71 -5.18
C THR A 273 -18.32 -2.05 -3.81
N ALA A 274 -18.24 -0.72 -3.73
CA ALA A 274 -17.92 0.01 -2.51
C ALA A 274 -18.87 -0.30 -1.34
N LYS A 275 -20.18 -0.40 -1.63
CA LYS A 275 -21.19 -0.73 -0.61
C LYS A 275 -20.97 -2.13 -0.04
N ARG A 276 -20.75 -3.12 -0.92
CA ARG A 276 -20.51 -4.51 -0.53
C ARG A 276 -19.21 -4.66 0.25
N LEU A 277 -18.16 -3.92 -0.11
CA LEU A 277 -16.92 -3.83 0.66
C LEU A 277 -17.21 -3.34 2.08
N ARG A 278 -17.92 -2.21 2.23
CA ARG A 278 -18.25 -1.65 3.55
C ARG A 278 -19.02 -2.63 4.43
N GLU A 279 -20.05 -3.30 3.90
CA GLU A 279 -20.82 -4.30 4.64
C GLU A 279 -19.95 -5.48 5.15
N MET A 280 -18.94 -5.89 4.37
CA MET A 280 -18.01 -6.95 4.79
C MET A 280 -17.00 -6.46 5.83
N VAL A 281 -16.50 -5.23 5.68
CA VAL A 281 -15.60 -4.60 6.65
C VAL A 281 -16.32 -4.38 7.98
N GLU A 282 -17.55 -3.85 7.98
CA GLU A 282 -18.39 -3.67 9.16
C GLU A 282 -18.60 -5.00 9.91
N ARG A 283 -18.86 -6.11 9.19
CA ARG A 283 -18.97 -7.44 9.81
C ARG A 283 -17.67 -7.89 10.49
N ILE A 284 -16.51 -7.51 9.97
CA ILE A 284 -15.21 -7.79 10.57
C ILE A 284 -15.00 -6.91 11.81
N GLU A 285 -15.39 -5.64 11.75
CA GLU A 285 -15.30 -4.69 12.87
C GLU A 285 -16.19 -5.11 14.04
N ASP A 286 -17.43 -5.55 13.78
CA ASP A 286 -18.39 -6.01 14.79
C ASP A 286 -17.93 -7.29 15.50
N GLY A 287 -17.12 -8.11 14.83
CA GLY A 287 -16.69 -9.42 15.32
C GLY A 287 -15.29 -9.81 14.87
N PRO A 288 -14.22 -9.13 15.32
CA PRO A 288 -12.84 -9.33 14.86
C PRO A 288 -12.24 -10.69 15.24
N GLU A 289 -12.92 -11.42 16.12
CA GLU A 289 -12.61 -12.79 16.50
C GLU A 289 -13.79 -13.75 16.32
N ALA A 290 -14.87 -13.29 15.68
CA ALA A 290 -16.04 -14.12 15.42
C ALA A 290 -15.88 -14.89 14.11
N LYS A 291 -16.61 -16.01 13.96
CA LYS A 291 -16.66 -16.78 12.69
C LYS A 291 -17.10 -15.93 11.49
N GLY A 292 -17.92 -14.90 11.74
CA GLY A 292 -18.37 -13.95 10.71
C GLY A 292 -17.23 -13.18 10.04
N ARG A 293 -16.08 -13.01 10.72
CA ARG A 293 -14.86 -12.43 10.12
C ARG A 293 -14.34 -13.32 9.00
N ASP A 294 -14.12 -14.60 9.27
CA ASP A 294 -13.52 -15.52 8.29
C ASP A 294 -14.44 -15.67 7.05
N GLU A 295 -15.76 -15.67 7.25
CA GLU A 295 -16.75 -15.64 6.16
C GLU A 295 -16.69 -14.34 5.34
N ALA A 296 -16.57 -13.19 6.00
CA ALA A 296 -16.41 -11.89 5.33
C ALA A 296 -15.10 -11.83 4.54
N LEU A 297 -13.99 -12.31 5.10
CA LEU A 297 -12.69 -12.36 4.43
C LEU A 297 -12.71 -13.30 3.22
N LYS A 298 -13.32 -14.48 3.34
CA LYS A 298 -13.53 -15.37 2.19
C LYS A 298 -14.34 -14.68 1.08
N ALA A 299 -15.41 -13.97 1.45
CA ALA A 299 -16.23 -13.22 0.50
C ALA A 299 -15.46 -12.06 -0.16
N LEU A 300 -14.57 -11.37 0.59
CA LEU A 300 -13.67 -10.36 0.07
C LEU A 300 -12.66 -10.93 -0.93
N GLY A 301 -12.03 -12.05 -0.61
CA GLY A 301 -11.12 -12.73 -1.54
C GLY A 301 -11.82 -13.19 -2.81
N THR A 302 -13.06 -13.67 -2.68
CA THR A 302 -13.91 -14.02 -3.83
C THR A 302 -14.24 -12.79 -4.67
N LEU A 303 -14.58 -11.67 -4.03
CA LEU A 303 -14.86 -10.40 -4.70
C LEU A 303 -13.63 -9.85 -5.43
N ALA A 304 -12.44 -10.02 -4.82
CA ALA A 304 -11.16 -9.61 -5.39
C ALA A 304 -10.62 -10.59 -6.46
N GLY A 305 -11.24 -11.77 -6.63
CA GLY A 305 -10.77 -12.79 -7.56
C GLY A 305 -9.43 -13.42 -7.18
N THR A 306 -9.13 -13.54 -5.89
CA THR A 306 -7.85 -14.05 -5.37
C THR A 306 -7.98 -15.45 -4.76
N GLN A 307 -6.87 -16.19 -4.73
CA GLN A 307 -6.80 -17.51 -4.08
C GLN A 307 -6.68 -17.36 -2.56
N GLN A 308 -6.03 -16.30 -2.08
CA GLN A 308 -5.77 -16.07 -0.66
C GLN A 308 -6.08 -14.63 -0.24
N VAL A 309 -6.40 -14.47 1.05
CA VAL A 309 -6.59 -13.17 1.69
C VAL A 309 -5.68 -13.08 2.90
N LEU A 310 -4.90 -12.00 2.98
CA LEU A 310 -4.20 -11.59 4.18
C LEU A 310 -4.99 -10.45 4.83
N ALA A 311 -5.50 -10.68 6.03
CA ALA A 311 -6.15 -9.68 6.85
C ALA A 311 -5.21 -9.18 7.94
N LEU A 312 -5.15 -7.86 8.12
CA LEU A 312 -4.49 -7.19 9.24
C LEU A 312 -5.54 -6.33 9.97
N LEU A 313 -5.92 -6.75 11.16
CA LEU A 313 -6.88 -6.04 12.00
C LEU A 313 -6.10 -5.32 13.10
N VAL A 314 -6.31 -4.02 13.26
CA VAL A 314 -5.52 -3.21 14.19
C VAL A 314 -6.44 -2.41 15.09
N ARG A 315 -6.20 -2.48 16.40
CA ARG A 315 -6.92 -1.73 17.44
C ARG A 315 -5.91 -0.89 18.21
N GLY A 316 -6.08 0.43 18.22
CA GLY A 316 -5.30 1.31 19.09
C GLY A 316 -5.69 1.13 20.56
N THR A 317 -4.71 1.05 21.46
CA THR A 317 -4.98 1.14 22.90
C THR A 317 -4.86 2.60 23.36
N PRO A 318 -5.94 3.21 23.87
CA PRO A 318 -5.87 4.60 24.34
C PRO A 318 -4.85 4.76 25.46
N GLY A 319 -3.91 5.70 25.32
CA GLY A 319 -3.01 6.14 26.39
C GLY A 319 -1.78 5.26 26.67
N ALA A 320 -1.64 4.09 26.04
CA ALA A 320 -0.54 3.15 26.33
C ALA A 320 0.57 3.09 25.26
N GLY A 321 0.44 3.84 24.15
CA GLY A 321 1.43 3.79 23.07
C GLY A 321 1.55 2.42 22.38
N ALA A 322 0.59 1.52 22.62
CA ALA A 322 0.50 0.17 22.06
C ALA A 322 -0.78 0.01 21.22
N GLN A 323 -0.81 -1.00 20.36
CA GLN A 323 -1.96 -1.42 19.58
C GLN A 323 -2.02 -2.93 19.62
N ASP A 324 -3.21 -3.50 19.61
CA ASP A 324 -3.37 -4.93 19.37
C ASP A 324 -3.55 -5.15 17.87
N ALA A 325 -2.72 -6.02 17.30
CA ALA A 325 -2.80 -6.40 15.91
C ALA A 325 -3.10 -7.89 15.77
N ILE A 326 -3.97 -8.23 14.82
CA ILE A 326 -4.28 -9.60 14.41
C ILE A 326 -3.95 -9.72 12.93
N ALA A 327 -3.03 -10.61 12.59
CA ALA A 327 -2.75 -11.02 11.22
C ALA A 327 -3.34 -12.40 10.97
N LEU A 328 -4.11 -12.53 9.88
CA LEU A 328 -4.75 -13.79 9.47
C LEU A 328 -4.56 -13.98 7.97
N ARG A 329 -4.10 -15.17 7.57
CA ARG A 329 -4.09 -15.59 6.16
C ARG A 329 -5.10 -16.71 5.95
N LEU A 330 -5.95 -16.56 4.94
CA LEU A 330 -7.06 -17.47 4.64
C LEU A 330 -7.06 -17.87 3.17
N GLU A 331 -7.33 -19.16 2.91
CA GLU A 331 -7.56 -19.73 1.58
C GLU A 331 -9.02 -19.53 1.16
N VAL A 332 -9.24 -18.88 0.02
CA VAL A 332 -10.57 -18.47 -0.45
C VAL A 332 -11.40 -19.68 -0.90
N LEU A 333 -10.77 -20.74 -1.41
CA LEU A 333 -11.49 -21.91 -1.95
C LEU A 333 -12.42 -22.55 -0.91
N ASP A 334 -11.89 -22.91 0.25
CA ASP A 334 -12.60 -23.68 1.27
C ASP A 334 -12.67 -23.00 2.65
N GLY A 335 -12.10 -21.81 2.77
CA GLY A 335 -12.04 -21.02 4.00
C GLY A 335 -10.99 -21.53 4.99
N HIS A 336 -9.99 -22.28 4.55
CA HIS A 336 -8.93 -22.74 5.45
C HIS A 336 -8.04 -21.59 5.89
N ASN A 337 -7.90 -21.39 7.20
CA ASN A 337 -6.93 -20.48 7.76
C ASN A 337 -5.52 -21.07 7.65
N LEU A 338 -4.68 -20.40 6.85
CA LEU A 338 -3.30 -20.75 6.53
C LEU A 338 -2.29 -20.16 7.52
N GLY A 339 -2.67 -19.13 8.28
CA GLY A 339 -1.78 -18.53 9.28
C GLY A 339 -2.57 -17.59 10.19
N TYR A 340 -2.21 -17.55 11.46
CA TYR A 340 -2.81 -16.65 12.45
C TYR A 340 -1.75 -16.21 13.44
N ALA A 341 -1.66 -14.92 13.68
CA ALA A 341 -0.83 -14.34 14.71
C ALA A 341 -1.54 -13.12 15.31
N ALA A 342 -1.43 -12.95 16.62
CA ALA A 342 -1.97 -11.80 17.32
C ALA A 342 -0.98 -11.36 18.40
N GLY A 343 -0.89 -10.06 18.64
CA GLY A 343 -0.04 -9.53 19.69
C GLY A 343 -0.02 -8.01 19.73
N PRO A 344 0.58 -7.44 20.80
CA PRO A 344 0.78 -6.01 20.90
C PRO A 344 1.84 -5.56 19.88
N VAL A 345 1.61 -4.39 19.28
CA VAL A 345 2.55 -3.63 18.44
C VAL A 345 2.61 -2.19 18.97
N THR A 346 3.71 -1.47 18.72
CA THR A 346 3.79 -0.05 19.10
C THR A 346 2.82 0.80 18.29
N ALA A 347 2.40 1.94 18.82
CA ALA A 347 1.37 2.79 18.20
C ALA A 347 1.83 3.69 17.05
N SER A 348 3.13 3.93 16.90
CA SER A 348 3.65 4.82 15.84
C SER A 348 5.14 4.61 15.57
N GLY A 349 5.62 5.21 14.47
CA GLY A 349 7.03 5.26 14.09
C GLY A 349 7.58 3.95 13.53
N GLU A 350 8.89 3.90 13.33
CA GLU A 350 9.62 2.75 12.75
C GLU A 350 9.42 1.46 13.57
N ALA A 351 9.28 1.59 14.88
CA ALA A 351 8.97 0.50 15.78
C ALA A 351 7.64 -0.21 15.44
N MET A 352 6.62 0.56 15.06
CA MET A 352 5.32 0.01 14.67
C MET A 352 5.48 -0.81 13.39
N GLU A 353 6.26 -0.29 12.44
CA GLU A 353 6.50 -0.96 11.17
C GLU A 353 7.26 -2.26 11.36
N ALA A 354 8.31 -2.25 12.16
CA ALA A 354 9.07 -3.46 12.49
C ALA A 354 8.19 -4.51 13.19
N GLY A 355 7.36 -4.08 14.16
CA GLY A 355 6.42 -4.96 14.86
C GLY A 355 5.38 -5.58 13.92
N ILE A 356 4.76 -4.76 13.06
CA ILE A 356 3.80 -5.21 12.04
C ILE A 356 4.47 -6.14 11.02
N GLN A 357 5.67 -5.80 10.52
CA GLN A 357 6.41 -6.65 9.59
C GLN A 357 6.74 -8.02 10.20
N GLY A 358 7.17 -8.07 11.47
CA GLY A 358 7.41 -9.33 12.18
C GLY A 358 6.14 -10.18 12.30
N LEU A 359 5.02 -9.54 12.66
CA LEU A 359 3.70 -10.20 12.72
C LEU A 359 3.29 -10.76 11.35
N LEU A 360 3.41 -9.97 10.29
CA LEU A 360 3.05 -10.38 8.92
C LEU A 360 3.97 -11.49 8.41
N ALA A 361 5.27 -11.42 8.67
CA ALA A 361 6.22 -12.47 8.30
C ALA A 361 5.85 -13.82 8.92
N SER A 362 5.34 -13.83 10.17
CA SER A 362 4.93 -15.07 10.84
C SER A 362 3.77 -15.79 10.14
N VAL A 363 2.87 -15.06 9.46
CA VAL A 363 1.73 -15.64 8.74
C VAL A 363 2.00 -15.84 7.24
N LEU A 364 3.01 -15.17 6.69
CA LEU A 364 3.42 -15.25 5.29
C LEU A 364 4.49 -16.31 5.00
N THR A 365 5.15 -16.87 6.01
CA THR A 365 6.27 -17.81 5.84
C THR A 365 5.87 -19.29 5.76
N GLY A 366 4.74 -19.69 6.37
CA GLY A 366 4.31 -21.08 6.40
C GLY A 366 2.79 -21.23 6.37
N ASP A 367 2.33 -22.42 6.00
CA ASP A 367 0.92 -22.78 5.90
C ASP A 367 0.54 -23.65 7.10
N ALA A 368 -0.52 -23.29 7.82
CA ALA A 368 -1.05 -24.05 8.93
C ALA A 368 -1.57 -25.42 8.45
N PRO A 369 -1.35 -26.49 9.23
CA PRO A 369 -1.79 -27.82 8.81
C PRO A 369 -3.32 -27.96 8.88
N ARG A 370 -3.86 -28.70 7.92
CA ARG A 370 -5.25 -29.16 7.93
C ARG A 370 -5.46 -30.19 9.05
N ASN A 371 -6.64 -30.18 9.68
CA ASN A 371 -6.98 -31.15 10.72
C ASN A 371 -7.61 -32.40 10.08
N GLY A 372 -6.83 -33.48 9.93
CA GLY A 372 -7.28 -34.72 9.29
C GLY A 372 -7.74 -34.50 7.84
N GLY A 373 -7.05 -33.62 7.11
CA GLY A 373 -7.40 -33.23 5.73
C GLY A 373 -8.54 -32.22 5.61
N LYS A 374 -9.26 -31.90 6.70
CA LYS A 374 -10.35 -30.93 6.71
C LYS A 374 -9.85 -29.49 6.94
N PRO A 375 -10.50 -28.48 6.32
CA PRO A 375 -10.13 -27.08 6.54
C PRO A 375 -10.44 -26.64 7.97
N VAL A 376 -9.47 -25.94 8.58
CA VAL A 376 -9.68 -25.20 9.82
C VAL A 376 -10.20 -23.81 9.45
N ARG A 377 -11.47 -23.52 9.75
CA ARG A 377 -12.18 -22.32 9.26
C ARG A 377 -12.23 -21.15 10.24
N HIS A 378 -11.64 -21.30 11.42
CA HIS A 378 -11.68 -20.26 12.42
C HIS A 378 -10.53 -20.42 13.42
N PHE A 379 -9.83 -19.31 13.69
CA PHE A 379 -8.91 -19.15 14.81
C PHE A 379 -9.37 -17.94 15.64
N SER A 380 -9.44 -18.08 16.96
CA SER A 380 -9.64 -16.97 17.89
C SER A 380 -8.48 -16.91 18.88
N ALA A 381 -8.19 -15.72 19.42
CA ALA A 381 -7.23 -15.56 20.50
C ALA A 381 -7.86 -16.18 21.77
N GLY A 382 -7.62 -17.47 21.97
CA GLY A 382 -8.08 -18.21 23.15
C GLY A 382 -9.10 -19.34 22.90
N SER A 383 -9.62 -19.56 21.69
CA SER A 383 -10.50 -20.71 21.43
C SER A 383 -9.70 -21.98 21.14
N ALA A 384 -9.51 -22.75 22.20
CA ALA A 384 -9.18 -24.17 22.18
C ALA A 384 -10.33 -24.99 21.55
N SER A 385 -10.50 -24.94 20.24
CA SER A 385 -11.33 -25.92 19.49
C SER A 385 -10.57 -26.66 18.38
N THR A 386 -9.26 -26.47 18.31
CA THR A 386 -8.37 -27.28 17.45
C THR A 386 -7.67 -28.32 18.31
N SER A 387 -7.35 -29.50 17.75
CA SER A 387 -6.59 -30.57 18.41
C SER A 387 -5.47 -29.99 19.29
N ARG A 388 -5.29 -30.54 20.50
CA ARG A 388 -4.32 -30.06 21.51
C ARG A 388 -2.94 -29.78 20.91
N ARG A 389 -2.54 -30.61 19.93
CA ARG A 389 -1.28 -30.44 19.18
C ARG A 389 -1.24 -29.18 18.31
N THR A 390 -2.30 -28.89 17.56
CA THR A 390 -2.36 -27.70 16.70
C THR A 390 -2.45 -26.43 17.53
N ALA A 391 -3.23 -26.43 18.63
CA ALA A 391 -3.21 -25.33 19.59
C ALA A 391 -1.81 -25.14 20.20
N GLY A 392 -1.11 -26.26 20.47
CA GLY A 392 0.28 -26.24 20.92
C GLY A 392 1.25 -25.65 19.91
N TYR A 393 1.15 -26.00 18.62
CA TYR A 393 2.01 -25.46 17.56
C TYR A 393 1.74 -23.97 17.29
N VAL A 394 0.48 -23.55 17.31
CA VAL A 394 0.13 -22.12 17.17
C VAL A 394 0.67 -21.32 18.35
N LEU A 395 0.47 -21.78 19.59
CA LEU A 395 1.03 -21.14 20.78
C LEU A 395 2.57 -21.12 20.78
N MET A 396 3.21 -22.16 20.27
CA MET A 396 4.67 -22.18 20.07
C MET A 396 5.10 -21.15 19.03
N ALA A 397 4.40 -21.03 17.91
CA ALA A 397 4.69 -20.05 16.87
C ALA A 397 4.45 -18.62 17.35
N THR A 398 3.34 -18.36 18.05
CA THR A 398 3.05 -17.08 18.71
C THR A 398 4.11 -16.76 19.76
N GLY A 399 4.51 -17.75 20.56
CA GLY A 399 5.58 -17.60 21.54
C GLY A 399 6.92 -17.24 20.91
N ALA A 400 7.29 -17.90 19.81
CA ALA A 400 8.50 -17.60 19.05
C ALA A 400 8.46 -16.19 18.43
N ALA A 401 7.31 -15.76 17.90
CA ALA A 401 7.14 -14.42 17.35
C ALA A 401 7.24 -13.33 18.42
N LEU A 402 6.61 -13.52 19.58
CA LEU A 402 6.70 -12.61 20.73
C LEU A 402 8.13 -12.55 21.29
N LEU A 403 8.84 -13.68 21.34
CA LEU A 403 10.26 -13.72 21.71
C LEU A 403 11.14 -12.95 20.71
N ALA A 404 10.93 -13.16 19.41
CA ALA A 404 11.69 -12.45 18.38
C ALA A 404 11.43 -10.94 18.44
N GLY A 405 10.17 -10.53 18.62
CA GLY A 405 9.81 -9.13 18.84
C GLY A 405 10.44 -8.57 20.11
N GLY A 406 10.39 -9.31 21.21
CA GLY A 406 10.98 -8.90 22.49
C GLY A 406 12.51 -8.72 22.40
N ILE A 407 13.20 -9.62 21.71
CA ILE A 407 14.65 -9.51 21.46
C ILE A 407 14.96 -8.28 20.60
N TYR A 408 14.21 -8.07 19.52
CA TYR A 408 14.38 -6.90 18.65
C TYR A 408 14.20 -5.59 19.43
N PHE A 409 13.12 -5.46 20.20
CA PHE A 409 12.86 -4.28 21.01
C PHE A 409 13.87 -4.12 22.16
N GLY A 410 14.44 -5.22 22.67
CA GLY A 410 15.54 -5.16 23.63
C GLY A 410 16.82 -4.57 23.03
N LEU A 411 17.15 -4.94 21.79
CA LEU A 411 18.26 -4.37 21.05
C LEU A 411 18.04 -2.89 20.75
N GLU A 412 16.83 -2.51 20.35
CA GLU A 412 16.49 -1.11 20.07
C GLU A 412 16.45 -0.26 21.35
N ALA A 413 15.96 -0.81 22.47
CA ALA A 413 16.03 -0.17 23.77
C ALA A 413 17.49 0.07 24.21
N SER A 414 18.38 -0.89 23.95
CA SER A 414 19.82 -0.74 24.21
C SER A 414 20.42 0.37 23.34
N SER A 415 20.14 0.36 22.04
CA SER A 415 20.59 1.39 21.08
C SER A 415 20.12 2.79 21.50
N LYS A 416 18.85 2.94 21.89
CA LYS A 416 18.30 4.22 22.38
C LYS A 416 18.88 4.63 23.73
N SER A 417 19.23 3.67 24.61
CA SER A 417 19.96 3.96 25.84
C SER A 417 21.32 4.57 25.56
N ASP A 418 22.04 4.06 24.56
CA ASP A 418 23.35 4.57 24.17
C ASP A 418 23.23 5.96 23.51
N GLN A 419 22.26 6.14 22.60
CA GLN A 419 21.96 7.46 22.01
C GLN A 419 21.56 8.50 23.07
N PHE A 420 20.85 8.10 24.13
CA PHE A 420 20.49 8.98 25.23
C PHE A 420 21.71 9.42 26.06
N LYS A 421 22.74 8.58 26.20
CA LYS A 421 24.00 8.93 26.89
C LYS A 421 24.82 9.94 26.09
N GLU A 422 24.71 9.90 24.76
CA GLU A 422 25.42 10.80 23.85
C GLU A 422 24.67 12.12 23.58
N THR A 423 23.39 12.20 23.93
CA THR A 423 22.54 13.38 23.70
C THR A 423 22.45 14.24 24.97
N PRO A 424 22.51 15.58 24.88
CA PRO A 424 22.28 16.46 26.02
C PRO A 424 20.90 16.21 26.67
N GLN A 425 20.92 15.77 27.93
CA GLN A 425 19.74 15.26 28.65
C GLN A 425 18.71 16.34 29.01
N THR A 426 19.05 17.62 28.83
CA THR A 426 18.16 18.77 29.02
C THR A 426 17.45 19.19 27.74
N SER A 427 17.68 18.51 26.61
CA SER A 427 17.04 18.80 25.33
C SER A 427 15.73 18.01 25.16
N ALA A 428 14.75 18.59 24.46
CA ALA A 428 13.50 17.91 24.10
C ALA A 428 13.75 16.59 23.32
N ARG A 429 14.84 16.53 22.55
CA ARG A 429 15.30 15.32 21.86
C ARG A 429 15.82 14.25 22.82
N GLY A 430 16.52 14.65 23.88
CA GLY A 430 16.93 13.74 24.96
C GLY A 430 15.71 13.14 25.67
N GLU A 431 14.68 13.95 25.95
CA GLU A 431 13.44 13.45 26.56
C GLU A 431 12.68 12.45 25.67
N SER A 432 12.60 12.70 24.36
CA SER A 432 11.94 11.77 23.43
C SER A 432 12.69 10.44 23.31
N ILE A 433 14.03 10.47 23.20
CA ILE A 433 14.84 9.25 23.16
C ILE A 433 14.66 8.43 24.45
N ARG A 434 14.55 9.11 25.60
CA ARG A 434 14.31 8.48 26.90
C ARG A 434 12.92 7.83 26.97
N SER A 435 11.87 8.50 26.50
CA SER A 435 10.51 7.94 26.50
C SER A 435 10.40 6.73 25.57
N ASP A 436 11.01 6.83 24.39
CA ASP A 436 10.99 5.75 23.39
C ASP A 436 11.78 4.54 23.89
N GLY A 437 12.97 4.76 24.45
CA GLY A 437 13.80 3.69 25.03
C GLY A 437 13.10 2.97 26.19
N LYS A 438 12.38 3.68 27.06
CA LYS A 438 11.56 3.06 28.13
C LYS A 438 10.40 2.25 27.57
N THR A 439 9.77 2.74 26.51
CA THR A 439 8.66 2.05 25.85
C THR A 439 9.16 0.77 25.19
N PHE A 440 10.30 0.80 24.50
CA PHE A 440 10.93 -0.39 23.92
C PHE A 440 11.38 -1.40 24.97
N ALA A 441 11.94 -0.95 26.10
CA ALA A 441 12.29 -1.85 27.19
C ALA A 441 11.06 -2.57 27.76
N LEU A 442 9.96 -1.83 27.97
CA LEU A 442 8.71 -2.41 28.47
C LEU A 442 8.10 -3.42 27.48
N ILE A 443 8.19 -3.15 26.18
CA ILE A 443 7.74 -4.07 25.13
C ILE A 443 8.67 -5.28 25.02
N ALA A 444 9.98 -5.09 25.20
CA ALA A 444 10.93 -6.18 25.25
C ALA A 444 10.60 -7.15 26.38
N ASP A 445 10.37 -6.61 27.59
CA ASP A 445 10.03 -7.41 28.77
C ASP A 445 8.69 -8.14 28.60
N LEU A 446 7.66 -7.44 28.11
CA LEU A 446 6.36 -8.05 27.84
C LEU A 446 6.44 -9.11 26.74
N GLY A 447 7.18 -8.84 25.64
CA GLY A 447 7.36 -9.76 24.53
C GLY A 447 8.12 -11.02 24.93
N ILE A 448 9.19 -10.88 25.73
CA ILE A 448 9.96 -12.03 26.24
C ILE A 448 9.11 -12.83 27.24
N LEU A 449 8.44 -12.19 28.19
CA LEU A 449 7.63 -12.89 29.19
C LEU A 449 6.42 -13.58 28.57
N ALA A 450 5.67 -12.88 27.72
CA ALA A 450 4.52 -13.45 27.01
C ALA A 450 4.97 -14.51 26.00
N GLY A 451 6.12 -14.31 25.36
CA GLY A 451 6.70 -15.25 24.42
C GLY A 451 7.15 -16.55 25.07
N LEU A 452 7.88 -16.48 26.19
CA LEU A 452 8.25 -17.66 26.99
C LEU A 452 7.02 -18.36 27.58
N GLY A 453 6.05 -17.59 28.09
CA GLY A 453 4.80 -18.14 28.61
C GLY A 453 3.99 -18.90 27.54
N SER A 454 3.89 -18.31 26.34
CA SER A 454 3.17 -18.91 25.21
C SER A 454 3.92 -20.10 24.62
N ALA A 455 5.24 -20.03 24.49
CA ALA A 455 6.07 -21.15 24.03
C ALA A 455 6.04 -22.32 25.01
N GLY A 456 6.08 -22.06 26.33
CA GLY A 456 5.98 -23.08 27.36
C GLY A 456 4.60 -23.78 27.37
N ALA A 457 3.52 -22.99 27.32
CA ALA A 457 2.16 -23.52 27.21
C ALA A 457 1.94 -24.27 25.89
N GLY A 458 2.49 -23.74 24.80
CA GLY A 458 2.43 -24.34 23.47
C GLY A 458 3.18 -25.67 23.39
N ALA A 459 4.41 -25.74 23.91
CA ALA A 459 5.17 -26.98 23.99
C ALA A 459 4.43 -28.03 24.82
N TRP A 460 3.87 -27.63 25.96
CA TRP A 460 3.09 -28.53 26.81
C TRP A 460 1.87 -29.08 26.07
N LEU A 461 1.13 -28.25 25.33
CA LEU A 461 -0.03 -28.70 24.54
C LEU A 461 0.37 -29.51 23.30
N ALA A 462 1.51 -29.21 22.68
CA ALA A 462 2.03 -29.89 21.49
C ALA A 462 2.55 -31.30 21.81
N PHE A 463 3.12 -31.50 22.98
CA PHE A 463 3.86 -32.73 23.32
C PHE A 463 3.31 -33.51 24.53
N SER A 464 2.27 -33.03 25.23
CA SER A 464 1.62 -33.83 26.29
C SER A 464 0.64 -34.86 25.71
N GLU A 465 1.06 -36.13 25.70
CA GLU A 465 0.17 -37.26 25.45
C GLU A 465 -0.75 -37.53 26.65
N GLY A 466 -1.99 -37.90 26.37
CA GLY A 466 -2.98 -38.26 27.38
C GLY A 466 -2.70 -39.65 27.97
N GLY A 467 -2.63 -39.71 29.30
CA GLY A 467 -2.87 -40.92 30.10
C GLY A 467 -1.62 -41.69 30.55
N GLY A 468 -1.38 -41.73 31.85
CA GLY A 468 -0.45 -42.69 32.46
C GLY A 468 0.27 -42.15 33.70
N SER A 469 -0.36 -42.32 34.86
CA SER A 469 0.19 -42.08 36.19
C SER A 469 1.60 -42.66 36.39
N LYS A 470 2.61 -41.80 36.55
CA LYS A 470 3.77 -42.08 37.41
C LYS A 470 4.22 -40.81 38.14
N LYS A 471 4.19 -40.90 39.48
CA LYS A 471 4.77 -39.94 40.43
C LYS A 471 6.22 -39.62 40.03
N ALA A 472 6.53 -38.34 39.87
CA ALA A 472 7.89 -37.82 39.96
C ALA A 472 7.96 -36.93 41.22
N ALA A 473 9.00 -37.16 42.02
CA ALA A 473 9.23 -36.52 43.32
C ALA A 473 9.57 -35.02 43.17
N PRO A 474 9.31 -34.18 44.20
CA PRO A 474 9.69 -32.78 44.16
C PRO A 474 11.21 -32.64 44.30
N ALA A 475 11.84 -31.91 43.37
CA ALA A 475 13.19 -31.40 43.55
C ALA A 475 13.15 -30.18 44.48
N SER A 476 14.01 -30.18 45.50
CA SER A 476 14.19 -29.10 46.47
C SER A 476 14.60 -27.77 45.81
N PRO A 477 14.18 -26.61 46.35
CA PRO A 477 14.66 -25.31 45.89
C PRO A 477 16.08 -25.00 46.42
N ALA A 478 16.91 -24.39 45.56
CA ALA A 478 18.21 -23.81 45.89
C ALA A 478 18.05 -22.33 46.37
N PRO A 479 19.05 -21.74 47.04
CA PRO A 479 18.89 -20.81 48.16
C PRO A 479 18.69 -19.34 47.78
N ALA A 480 18.05 -18.58 48.68
CA ALA A 480 17.92 -17.12 48.61
C ALA A 480 19.22 -16.41 49.04
N PRO A 481 19.56 -15.25 48.45
CA PRO A 481 20.72 -14.45 48.87
C PRO A 481 20.45 -13.65 50.15
N ALA A 482 21.55 -13.40 50.88
CA ALA A 482 21.61 -12.86 52.23
C ALA A 482 21.18 -11.38 52.36
N THR A 483 20.54 -11.07 53.49
CA THR A 483 20.20 -9.73 53.99
C THR A 483 21.35 -9.12 54.78
N GLU A 484 21.69 -7.85 54.52
CA GLU A 484 22.47 -7.00 55.44
C GLU A 484 21.54 -6.32 56.49
N PRO A 485 22.03 -6.02 57.71
CA PRO A 485 21.22 -5.49 58.81
C PRO A 485 21.28 -3.95 58.93
N PRO A 486 20.23 -3.28 59.46
CA PRO A 486 20.34 -1.90 59.95
C PRO A 486 20.64 -1.84 61.47
N PRO A 487 21.24 -0.76 61.99
CA PRO A 487 21.64 -0.62 63.40
C PRO A 487 20.48 -0.15 64.31
N PRO A 488 20.63 -0.25 65.66
CA PRO A 488 19.51 -0.36 66.59
C PRO A 488 19.09 0.98 67.20
N GLU A 489 17.82 1.11 67.56
CA GLU A 489 17.35 2.14 68.49
C GLU A 489 16.34 1.57 69.49
N VAL A 490 16.46 2.03 70.73
CA VAL A 490 16.05 1.40 71.99
C VAL A 490 14.62 1.81 72.37
N ALA A 491 13.83 0.85 72.87
CA ALA A 491 12.47 1.05 73.36
C ALA A 491 12.41 1.58 74.81
N PRO A 492 11.28 2.22 75.20
CA PRO A 492 10.72 2.06 76.54
C PRO A 492 9.24 1.57 76.55
N PRO A 493 8.71 1.14 77.72
CA PRO A 493 7.72 0.07 77.86
C PRO A 493 6.25 0.54 78.02
N PRO A 494 5.25 -0.39 78.07
CA PRO A 494 3.84 -0.08 77.82
C PRO A 494 3.02 0.16 79.10
N PRO A 495 1.82 0.76 78.99
CA PRO A 495 0.81 0.66 80.04
C PRO A 495 -0.46 -0.13 79.64
N GLU A 496 -1.07 -0.67 80.69
CA GLU A 496 -2.24 -1.55 80.83
C GLU A 496 -3.62 -0.89 80.57
N PRO A 497 -4.74 -1.66 80.54
CA PRO A 497 -6.01 -1.27 79.93
C PRO A 497 -7.04 -0.68 80.92
N VAL A 498 -7.86 0.27 80.46
CA VAL A 498 -9.03 0.75 81.25
C VAL A 498 -10.28 0.97 80.37
N VAL A 499 -11.26 0.08 80.60
CA VAL A 499 -12.72 0.26 80.81
C VAL A 499 -13.47 1.36 80.03
N THR A 500 -14.46 0.91 79.26
CA THR A 500 -15.58 1.68 78.68
C THR A 500 -16.67 2.01 79.72
N PRO A 501 -17.27 3.22 79.68
CA PRO A 501 -18.56 3.49 80.31
C PRO A 501 -19.71 3.54 79.28
N GLN A 502 -20.85 2.96 79.68
CA GLN A 502 -22.14 3.02 79.01
C GLN A 502 -22.78 4.42 79.10
N ALA A 503 -23.62 4.78 78.12
CA ALA A 503 -24.68 5.77 78.29
C ALA A 503 -25.98 5.33 77.57
N LYS A 504 -27.10 5.54 78.27
CA LYS A 504 -28.49 5.18 77.95
C LYS A 504 -29.21 6.36 77.22
N PRO A 505 -30.50 6.27 76.81
CA PRO A 505 -30.97 6.63 75.47
C PRO A 505 -31.73 7.97 75.39
N ALA A 506 -31.82 8.54 74.18
CA ALA A 506 -32.65 9.70 73.86
C ALA A 506 -33.76 9.36 72.84
N GLU A 507 -34.91 10.01 73.04
CA GLU A 507 -36.21 9.87 72.37
C GLU A 507 -36.27 10.30 70.89
N PRO A 508 -37.35 9.97 70.16
CA PRO A 508 -37.44 10.13 68.72
C PRO A 508 -37.99 11.51 68.32
N THR A 509 -37.39 12.13 67.30
CA THR A 509 -38.02 13.23 66.56
C THR A 509 -38.17 12.88 65.08
N SER A 510 -39.41 13.04 64.65
CA SER A 510 -39.93 12.93 63.30
C SER A 510 -39.48 14.10 62.43
N ASP A 511 -38.94 13.83 61.24
CA ASP A 511 -39.42 14.40 59.97
C ASP A 511 -38.56 13.90 58.80
N LYS A 512 -39.07 12.89 58.08
CA LYS A 512 -38.62 12.53 56.73
C LYS A 512 -39.78 12.80 55.77
N PRO A 513 -39.60 13.62 54.71
CA PRO A 513 -40.66 13.83 53.74
C PRO A 513 -40.99 12.52 53.03
N SER A 514 -42.28 12.19 52.98
CA SER A 514 -42.79 10.92 52.48
C SER A 514 -42.30 10.61 51.06
N ALA A 515 -41.97 9.33 50.81
CA ALA A 515 -41.44 8.82 49.54
C ALA A 515 -42.28 9.19 48.30
N LYS A 516 -43.56 9.54 48.49
CA LYS A 516 -44.47 10.04 47.45
C LYS A 516 -44.06 11.40 46.87
N LYS A 517 -43.56 12.34 47.69
CA LYS A 517 -43.13 13.67 47.20
C LYS A 517 -41.85 13.60 46.36
N ARG A 518 -40.88 12.77 46.76
CA ARG A 518 -39.63 12.56 46.00
C ARG A 518 -39.87 11.93 44.62
N ALA A 519 -40.78 10.95 44.54
CA ALA A 519 -41.15 10.34 43.27
C ALA A 519 -41.87 11.31 42.32
N GLU A 520 -42.62 12.28 42.86
CA GLU A 520 -43.30 13.28 42.05
C GLU A 520 -42.34 14.38 41.55
N GLU A 521 -41.36 14.80 42.36
CA GLU A 521 -40.30 15.72 41.95
C GLU A 521 -39.38 15.11 40.88
N GLU A 522 -38.97 13.84 41.01
CA GLU A 522 -38.16 13.16 39.99
C GLU A 522 -38.92 13.03 38.65
N ARG A 523 -40.24 12.81 38.69
CA ARG A 523 -41.05 12.73 37.47
C ARG A 523 -41.13 14.08 36.77
N ARG A 524 -41.32 15.17 37.52
CA ARG A 524 -41.33 16.54 36.97
C ARG A 524 -39.96 16.94 36.41
N ALA A 525 -38.87 16.59 37.09
CA ALA A 525 -37.51 16.85 36.60
C ALA A 525 -37.20 16.10 35.30
N ARG A 526 -37.64 14.85 35.16
CA ARG A 526 -37.49 14.08 33.91
C ARG A 526 -38.35 14.65 32.77
N GLU A 527 -39.53 15.14 33.07
CA GLU A 527 -40.43 15.76 32.08
C GLU A 527 -39.88 17.10 31.58
N GLU A 528 -39.30 17.91 32.46
CA GLU A 528 -38.60 19.14 32.09
C GLU A 528 -37.33 18.87 31.28
N ALA A 529 -36.52 17.88 31.67
CA ALA A 529 -35.34 17.47 30.92
C ALA A 529 -35.70 16.99 29.50
N ALA A 530 -36.75 16.17 29.35
CA ALA A 530 -37.24 15.72 28.05
C ALA A 530 -37.76 16.87 27.18
N LYS A 531 -38.37 17.90 27.80
CA LYS A 531 -38.85 19.10 27.10
C LYS A 531 -37.68 19.98 26.63
N GLN A 532 -36.61 20.07 27.41
CA GLN A 532 -35.40 20.80 27.06
C GLN A 532 -34.60 20.08 25.96
N GLU A 533 -34.54 18.76 26.00
CA GLU A 533 -33.94 17.94 24.94
C GLU A 533 -34.71 18.03 23.62
N ARG A 534 -36.05 18.06 23.65
CA ARG A 534 -36.85 18.30 22.44
C ARG A 534 -36.63 19.69 21.83
N ARG A 535 -36.52 20.74 22.66
CA ARG A 535 -36.26 22.11 22.20
C ARG A 535 -34.88 22.24 21.55
N THR A 536 -33.85 21.67 22.18
CA THR A 536 -32.48 21.67 21.62
C THR A 536 -32.40 20.88 20.32
N ARG A 537 -33.09 19.73 20.22
CA ARG A 537 -33.20 18.98 18.96
C ARG A 537 -33.93 19.77 17.88
N GLU A 538 -35.04 20.44 18.18
CA GLU A 538 -35.76 21.29 17.22
C GLU A 538 -34.92 22.50 16.75
N GLU A 539 -34.15 23.12 17.64
CA GLU A 539 -33.26 24.22 17.29
C GLU A 539 -32.10 23.74 16.41
N SER A 540 -31.48 22.60 16.75
CA SER A 540 -30.42 21.99 15.93
C SER A 540 -30.91 21.60 14.52
N ALA A 541 -32.11 21.03 14.42
CA ALA A 541 -32.72 20.68 13.13
C ALA A 541 -33.08 21.93 12.29
N LYS A 542 -33.49 23.03 12.93
CA LYS A 542 -33.72 24.31 12.24
C LYS A 542 -32.41 24.95 11.76
N GLN A 543 -31.33 24.82 12.53
CA GLN A 543 -30.02 25.33 12.14
C GLN A 543 -29.45 24.52 10.97
N GLU A 544 -29.48 23.19 11.05
CA GLU A 544 -29.03 22.30 9.97
C GLU A 544 -29.80 22.56 8.67
N LYS A 545 -31.12 22.80 8.75
CA LYS A 545 -31.93 23.16 7.58
C LYS A 545 -31.50 24.49 6.95
N ARG A 546 -31.19 25.51 7.77
CA ARG A 546 -30.71 26.81 7.27
C ARG A 546 -29.32 26.70 6.64
N GLU A 547 -28.42 25.96 7.25
CA GLU A 547 -27.07 25.72 6.69
C GLU A 547 -27.14 24.96 5.36
N ARG A 548 -28.07 24.01 5.24
CA ARG A 548 -28.31 23.28 3.98
C ARG A 548 -28.91 24.17 2.90
N GLU A 549 -29.86 25.04 3.24
CA GLU A 549 -30.44 26.02 2.30
C GLU A 549 -29.40 27.06 1.84
N GLU A 550 -28.51 27.51 2.73
CA GLU A 550 -27.40 28.41 2.35
C GLU A 550 -26.35 27.71 1.50
N ALA A 551 -26.00 26.46 1.81
CA ALA A 551 -25.07 25.67 1.01
C ALA A 551 -25.61 25.42 -0.41
N GLU A 552 -26.88 25.06 -0.54
CA GLU A 552 -27.53 24.88 -1.85
C GLU A 552 -27.58 26.18 -2.66
N LYS A 553 -27.79 27.33 -1.99
CA LYS A 553 -27.75 28.63 -2.65
C LYS A 553 -26.34 28.99 -3.15
N ARG A 554 -25.31 28.73 -2.36
CA ARG A 554 -23.90 28.95 -2.77
C ARG A 554 -23.52 28.05 -3.94
N GLU A 555 -23.94 26.78 -3.92
CA GLU A 555 -23.65 25.84 -5.00
C GLU A 555 -24.33 26.27 -6.32
N ARG A 556 -25.56 26.80 -6.25
CA ARG A 556 -26.24 27.38 -7.43
C ARG A 556 -25.54 28.63 -7.96
N GLU A 557 -25.08 29.53 -7.08
CA GLU A 557 -24.34 30.73 -7.47
C GLU A 557 -22.97 30.37 -8.11
N GLU A 558 -22.26 29.38 -7.56
CA GLU A 558 -21.00 28.88 -8.14
C GLU A 558 -21.23 28.18 -9.48
N ALA A 559 -22.31 27.41 -9.63
CA ALA A 559 -22.66 26.78 -10.90
C ALA A 559 -22.97 27.81 -12.00
N GLU A 560 -23.75 28.85 -11.69
CA GLU A 560 -24.00 29.96 -12.63
C GLU A 560 -22.70 30.70 -13.01
N GLN A 561 -21.78 30.91 -12.06
CA GLN A 561 -20.49 31.55 -12.36
C GLN A 561 -19.62 30.68 -13.28
N ARG A 562 -19.59 29.36 -13.06
CA ARG A 562 -18.86 28.43 -13.92
C ARG A 562 -19.43 28.41 -15.33
N GLU A 563 -20.76 28.36 -15.47
CA GLU A 563 -21.41 28.37 -16.78
C GLU A 563 -21.10 29.67 -17.56
N ARG A 564 -21.11 30.82 -16.88
CA ARG A 564 -20.70 32.11 -17.49
C ARG A 564 -19.22 32.11 -17.92
N GLN A 565 -18.32 31.55 -17.10
CA GLN A 565 -16.90 31.46 -17.43
C GLN A 565 -16.67 30.52 -18.63
N GLU A 566 -17.37 29.38 -18.69
CA GLU A 566 -17.31 28.46 -19.81
C GLU A 566 -17.83 29.09 -21.10
N GLU A 567 -18.94 29.83 -21.04
CA GLU A 567 -19.49 30.54 -22.20
C GLU A 567 -18.52 31.62 -22.71
N GLU A 568 -17.89 32.37 -21.80
CA GLU A 568 -16.88 33.37 -22.16
C GLU A 568 -15.62 32.73 -22.76
N GLN A 569 -15.16 31.60 -22.21
CA GLN A 569 -14.04 30.84 -22.77
C GLN A 569 -14.37 30.29 -24.17
N ARG A 570 -15.58 29.77 -24.38
CA ARG A 570 -16.03 29.30 -25.69
C ARG A 570 -16.04 30.44 -26.71
N LYS A 571 -16.55 31.62 -26.35
CA LYS A 571 -16.51 32.82 -27.22
C LYS A 571 -15.08 33.23 -27.56
N ARG A 572 -14.18 33.26 -26.57
CA ARG A 572 -12.74 33.58 -26.79
C ARG A 572 -12.05 32.54 -27.68
N GLN A 573 -12.36 31.25 -27.53
CA GLN A 573 -11.83 30.19 -28.39
C GLN A 573 -12.36 30.29 -29.83
N GLU A 574 -13.64 30.61 -30.01
CA GLU A 574 -14.24 30.78 -31.33
C GLU A 574 -13.66 32.01 -32.06
N GLU A 575 -13.48 33.13 -31.36
CA GLU A 575 -12.80 34.31 -31.93
C GLU A 575 -11.35 34.00 -32.31
N ARG A 576 -10.64 33.24 -31.47
CA ARG A 576 -9.26 32.84 -31.76
C ARG A 576 -9.19 31.93 -32.99
N ARG A 577 -10.10 30.96 -33.11
CA ARG A 577 -10.20 30.11 -34.32
C ARG A 577 -10.48 30.93 -35.57
N LYS A 578 -11.41 31.89 -35.53
CA LYS A 578 -11.69 32.78 -36.67
C LYS A 578 -10.46 33.60 -37.08
N ARG A 579 -9.68 34.10 -36.11
CA ARG A 579 -8.42 34.81 -36.39
C ARG A 579 -7.36 33.91 -37.01
N GLU A 580 -7.20 32.69 -36.49
CA GLU A 580 -6.25 31.71 -37.01
C GLU A 580 -6.63 31.26 -38.44
N GLU A 581 -7.92 31.05 -38.73
CA GLU A 581 -8.43 30.74 -40.07
C GLU A 581 -8.22 31.89 -41.06
N GLU A 582 -8.48 33.14 -40.63
CA GLU A 582 -8.24 34.32 -41.47
C GLU A 582 -6.74 34.51 -41.77
N GLU A 583 -5.88 34.28 -40.78
CA GLU A 583 -4.43 34.36 -40.94
C GLU A 583 -3.90 33.24 -41.87
N GLN A 584 -4.40 32.02 -41.74
CA GLN A 584 -4.09 30.92 -42.66
C GLN A 584 -4.52 31.24 -44.09
N ARG A 585 -5.73 31.80 -44.27
CA ARG A 585 -6.22 32.18 -45.58
C ARG A 585 -5.34 33.26 -46.22
N LYS A 586 -4.92 34.27 -45.47
CA LYS A 586 -3.97 35.29 -45.95
C LYS A 586 -2.62 34.69 -46.34
N ARG A 587 -2.09 33.75 -45.55
CA ARG A 587 -0.83 33.03 -45.88
C ARG A 587 -0.97 32.22 -47.17
N GLN A 588 -2.08 31.52 -47.36
CA GLN A 588 -2.35 30.75 -48.59
C GLN A 588 -2.48 31.65 -49.82
N GLU A 589 -3.17 32.80 -49.71
CA GLU A 589 -3.29 33.77 -50.79
C GLU A 589 -1.92 34.39 -51.15
N GLU A 590 -1.08 34.70 -50.16
CA GLU A 590 0.28 35.20 -50.38
C GLU A 590 1.18 34.15 -51.05
N GLU A 591 1.07 32.88 -50.63
CA GLU A 591 1.83 31.78 -51.22
C GLU A 591 1.40 31.50 -52.67
N GLN A 592 0.10 31.56 -52.97
CA GLN A 592 -0.41 31.46 -54.34
C GLN A 592 0.11 32.60 -55.23
N ARG A 593 0.12 33.84 -54.72
CA ARG A 593 0.69 34.99 -55.46
C ARG A 593 2.18 34.80 -55.74
N LYS A 594 2.96 34.32 -54.76
CA LYS A 594 4.39 34.02 -54.96
C LYS A 594 4.59 32.93 -56.02
N ARG A 595 3.78 31.86 -55.98
CA ARG A 595 3.83 30.78 -56.98
C ARG A 595 3.47 31.27 -58.40
N GLU A 596 2.47 32.14 -58.54
CA GLU A 596 2.12 32.73 -59.84
C GLU A 596 3.23 33.65 -60.37
N GLU A 597 3.82 34.48 -59.50
CA GLU A 597 4.92 35.38 -59.88
C GLU A 597 6.16 34.57 -60.31
N GLU A 598 6.49 33.50 -59.58
CA GLU A 598 7.58 32.59 -59.94
C GLU A 598 7.30 31.87 -61.26
N ARG A 599 6.05 31.45 -61.51
CA ARG A 599 5.64 30.84 -62.78
C ARG A 599 5.78 31.80 -63.96
N ARG A 600 5.41 33.07 -63.77
CA ARG A 600 5.60 34.13 -64.77
C ARG A 600 7.08 34.38 -65.05
N LYS A 601 7.93 34.44 -64.02
CA LYS A 601 9.39 34.57 -64.19
C LYS A 601 9.99 33.40 -64.98
N ARG A 602 9.58 32.15 -64.69
CA ARG A 602 10.01 30.96 -65.43
C ARG A 602 9.54 30.95 -66.89
N GLU A 603 8.34 31.47 -67.17
CA GLU A 603 7.86 31.63 -68.56
C GLU A 603 8.62 32.72 -69.32
N GLU A 604 8.93 33.85 -68.70
CA GLU A 604 9.77 34.89 -69.31
C GLU A 604 11.20 34.40 -69.56
N GLU A 605 11.79 33.65 -68.63
CA GLU A 605 13.11 33.01 -68.84
C GLU A 605 13.07 31.98 -69.97
N ARG A 606 12.01 31.17 -70.08
CA ARG A 606 11.83 30.24 -71.22
C ARG A 606 11.73 30.98 -72.55
N LYS A 607 11.08 32.15 -72.60
CA LYS A 607 10.99 32.96 -73.82
C LYS A 607 12.30 33.68 -74.18
N LYS A 608 13.19 33.92 -73.21
CA LYS A 608 14.50 34.55 -73.42
C LYS A 608 15.62 33.57 -73.75
N ARG A 609 15.42 32.26 -73.58
CA ARG A 609 16.36 31.25 -74.06
C ARG A 609 16.27 31.16 -75.60
N PRO A 610 17.36 31.41 -76.35
CA PRO A 610 17.34 31.19 -77.79
C PRO A 610 17.08 29.71 -78.08
N ALA A 611 16.26 29.43 -79.10
CA ALA A 611 16.06 28.08 -79.59
C ALA A 611 17.41 27.55 -80.07
N LEU A 612 17.91 26.48 -79.43
CA LEU A 612 19.01 25.71 -79.95
C LEU A 612 18.46 24.90 -81.12
N ASP A 613 18.84 25.30 -82.33
CA ASP A 613 18.59 24.53 -83.55
C ASP A 613 19.29 23.16 -83.44
N GLU A 614 18.58 22.09 -83.80
CA GLU A 614 19.06 20.71 -83.78
C GLU A 614 20.24 20.44 -84.75
N ASP A 615 20.66 21.43 -85.55
CA ASP A 615 21.74 21.29 -86.53
C ASP A 615 23.17 21.47 -85.94
N ASP A 616 23.33 22.04 -84.74
CA ASP A 616 24.66 22.27 -84.13
C ASP A 616 25.23 21.06 -83.36
N LEU A 617 24.47 19.97 -83.20
CA LEU A 617 24.91 18.74 -82.50
C LEU A 617 25.53 17.68 -83.42
N ARG A 618 25.72 17.96 -84.73
CA ARG A 618 26.29 17.01 -85.70
C ARG A 618 27.77 17.21 -86.07
N ASN A 619 28.43 18.25 -85.55
CA ASN A 619 29.84 18.51 -85.83
C ASN A 619 30.62 18.80 -84.56
N TYR A 620 30.73 17.82 -83.65
CA TYR A 620 31.84 17.70 -82.71
C TYR A 620 32.08 16.23 -82.32
#